data_AF-A0A942C5I7-F1
#
_entry.id   AF-A0A942C5I7-F1
#
_cell.length_a   1.000
_cell.length_b   1.000
_cell.length_c   1.000
_cell.angle_alpha   90.00
_cell.angle_beta   90.00
_cell.angle_gamma   90.00
#
_symmetry.space_group_name_H-M   'P 1'
#
loop_
_entity.id
_entity.type
_entity.pdbx_description
1 polymer ?
#
loop_
_entity_poly.entity_id
_entity_poly.type
_entity_poly.pdbx_seq_one_letter_code
_entity_poly.pdbx_strand_id
1 'polypeptide(L)'
;MTRKHDLWGKVLLGTVALVALTGSAYAQATAGGTVIRNQASASYTDDPSNPTKYSATSNEVTTTVSYVAGLQITPDGSTPATTVAPGSTATYTFTVTNLGNFTDNVEFLASGASIQVTGPGTVSQAFVDVNGNGNYDAGTDVDIQGNGAAATHSLAQSGAVAVVVKVTVSGAASAGQTIKVELGDTTGSSPYDNQSANNSTHEVHTKHPGSITAVNGEREAKGDITMTVSNVATVTNGPSGQPDAVGPGPSTNTDYTNKAVTAATTNTPVIFDNTFKNGGNGADTFKLKVATSGAPAGSKVEISIDGGTVWTEVITNGSPSGTPEVTTASVASGANSNYKVRITLPGGATALTAYETIIQAVSVSDPTQTNNTIDRIYTGYLRLVKTATVTNATGVGGATDAVPGADIEYVIAYDNIANAPTGTGNVDLDALLVVITEDGDVSPNNWSTTTDRVASTESDSRGGTITISNSTGGVANSKYVDTVGTLAGGQSGTFRFKRKIKQ
;
A
#
# COMPACT_ATOMS: atom_id res chain seq x y z
N MET A 1 42.69 -39.15 87.95
CA MET A 1 42.31 -39.47 89.35
C MET A 1 41.75 -38.18 89.92
N THR A 2 40.47 -38.03 90.28
CA THR A 2 39.65 -38.81 91.21
C THR A 2 38.14 -38.58 90.93
N ARG A 3 37.32 -39.57 91.27
CA ARG A 3 35.88 -39.78 90.98
C ARG A 3 34.89 -38.74 91.59
N LYS A 4 33.68 -38.65 90.99
CA LYS A 4 32.30 -38.90 91.54
C LYS A 4 31.25 -38.06 90.78
N HIS A 5 30.35 -38.64 89.99
CA HIS A 5 28.99 -39.15 90.32
C HIS A 5 28.05 -38.15 91.03
N ASP A 6 27.05 -37.69 90.25
CA ASP A 6 25.62 -37.47 90.54
C ASP A 6 25.21 -36.71 91.81
N LEU A 7 24.37 -35.66 91.67
CA LEU A 7 22.91 -35.82 91.50
C LEU A 7 22.12 -34.47 91.64
N TRP A 8 21.28 -34.16 90.64
CA TRP A 8 20.00 -33.41 90.66
C TRP A 8 19.89 -31.86 90.72
N GLY A 9 18.99 -31.35 89.87
CA GLY A 9 18.35 -30.03 90.00
C GLY A 9 17.66 -29.54 88.73
N LYS A 10 16.44 -30.01 88.46
CA LYS A 10 15.57 -29.58 87.34
C LYS A 10 15.29 -28.06 87.38
N VAL A 11 15.49 -27.32 86.28
CA VAL A 11 14.71 -26.09 85.98
C VAL A 11 14.56 -25.89 84.45
N LEU A 12 13.32 -26.10 84.02
CA LEU A 12 12.56 -25.37 82.99
C LEU A 12 13.16 -25.19 81.58
N LEU A 13 12.78 -26.11 80.67
CA LEU A 13 12.68 -25.80 79.24
C LEU A 13 11.60 -24.72 79.05
N GLY A 14 12.02 -23.48 78.79
CA GLY A 14 11.14 -22.46 78.23
C GLY A 14 10.96 -22.73 76.73
N THR A 15 9.89 -23.43 76.37
CA THR A 15 9.50 -23.64 74.97
C THR A 15 9.13 -22.29 74.36
N VAL A 16 9.97 -21.75 73.47
CA VAL A 16 9.58 -20.65 72.58
C VAL A 16 8.65 -21.25 71.52
N ALA A 17 7.35 -21.00 71.66
CA ALA A 17 6.38 -21.32 70.62
C ALA A 17 6.58 -20.37 69.44
N LEU A 18 7.25 -20.84 68.38
CA LEU A 18 7.28 -20.19 67.08
C LEU A 18 5.95 -20.50 66.37
N VAL A 19 4.96 -19.62 66.52
CA VAL A 19 3.68 -19.71 65.81
C VAL A 19 3.76 -18.93 64.50
N ALA A 20 3.64 -19.69 63.41
CA ALA A 20 3.03 -19.43 62.10
C ALA A 20 3.37 -18.14 61.31
N LEU A 21 3.74 -18.31 60.05
CA LEU A 21 2.91 -17.93 58.88
C LEU A 21 3.66 -18.31 57.59
N THR A 22 3.27 -19.42 56.96
CA THR A 22 3.60 -19.72 55.56
C THR A 22 2.71 -18.86 54.67
N GLY A 23 3.11 -17.61 54.49
CA GLY A 23 2.74 -16.82 53.33
C GLY A 23 4.01 -16.60 52.52
N SER A 24 4.02 -16.99 51.26
CA SER A 24 5.07 -16.57 50.32
C SER A 24 4.92 -15.06 50.08
N ALA A 25 5.31 -14.25 51.07
CA ALA A 25 5.65 -12.88 50.81
C ALA A 25 6.97 -12.93 50.04
N TYR A 26 6.97 -12.44 48.80
CA TYR A 26 8.21 -12.07 48.13
C TYR A 26 9.04 -11.30 49.15
N ALA A 27 10.26 -11.73 49.42
CA ALA A 27 11.13 -11.06 50.39
C ALA A 27 11.33 -9.63 49.89
N GLN A 28 10.56 -8.68 50.44
CA GLN A 28 10.74 -7.26 50.18
C GLN A 28 12.16 -6.93 50.67
N ALA A 29 13.03 -6.54 49.74
CA ALA A 29 14.40 -6.18 50.10
C ALA A 29 14.34 -5.03 51.13
N THR A 30 15.07 -5.17 52.24
CA THR A 30 15.07 -4.16 53.30
C THR A 30 15.51 -2.81 52.71
N ALA A 31 14.71 -1.77 52.91
CA ALA A 31 14.98 -0.47 52.32
C ALA A 31 16.32 0.10 52.80
N GLY A 32 17.07 0.73 51.90
CA GLY A 32 18.31 1.44 52.23
C GLY A 32 18.07 2.52 53.29
N GLY A 33 18.99 2.66 54.22
CA GLY A 33 18.88 3.56 55.37
C GLY A 33 18.10 2.98 56.56
N THR A 34 17.53 1.77 56.46
CA THR A 34 16.87 1.12 57.60
C THR A 34 17.87 0.85 58.72
N VAL A 35 17.62 1.39 59.92
CA VAL A 35 18.42 1.10 61.11
C VAL A 35 17.89 -0.15 61.81
N ILE A 36 18.70 -1.21 61.80
CA ILE A 36 18.45 -2.46 62.53
C ILE A 36 19.04 -2.31 63.93
N ARG A 37 18.18 -2.44 64.95
CA ARG A 37 18.52 -2.32 66.37
C ARG A 37 18.43 -3.68 67.04
N ASN A 38 19.40 -4.01 67.88
CA ASN A 38 19.37 -5.21 68.71
C ASN A 38 19.69 -4.87 70.17
N GLN A 39 18.83 -5.31 71.08
CA GLN A 39 19.01 -5.18 72.52
C GLN A 39 18.51 -6.46 73.19
N ALA A 40 19.36 -7.11 73.97
CA ALA A 40 18.98 -8.30 74.71
C ALA A 40 18.28 -7.91 76.03
N SER A 41 17.28 -8.71 76.44
CA SER A 41 16.65 -8.59 77.75
C SER A 41 16.70 -9.93 78.49
N ALA A 42 16.96 -9.89 79.80
CA ALA A 42 16.85 -11.03 80.69
C ALA A 42 15.77 -10.78 81.74
N SER A 43 15.04 -11.83 82.13
CA SER A 43 14.17 -11.82 83.29
C SER A 43 14.58 -12.92 84.26
N TYR A 44 14.59 -12.63 85.56
CA TYR A 44 15.03 -13.56 86.60
C TYR A 44 14.25 -13.34 87.90
N THR A 45 14.26 -14.34 88.78
CA THR A 45 13.71 -14.27 90.15
C THR A 45 14.78 -14.71 91.13
N ASP A 46 14.77 -14.16 92.34
CA ASP A 46 15.66 -14.53 93.44
C ASP A 46 15.12 -15.70 94.29
N ASP A 47 13.82 -16.02 94.21
CA ASP A 47 13.18 -17.15 94.90
C ASP A 47 12.28 -17.96 93.94
N PRO A 48 12.49 -19.29 93.76
CA PRO A 48 11.64 -20.14 92.94
C PRO A 48 10.25 -20.43 93.54
N SER A 49 10.09 -20.26 94.85
CA SER A 49 8.90 -20.64 95.61
C SER A 49 7.93 -19.49 95.88
N ASN A 50 8.40 -18.23 95.84
CA ASN A 50 7.55 -17.03 95.83
C ASN A 50 8.22 -15.86 95.07
N PRO A 51 8.20 -15.86 93.72
CA PRO A 51 9.14 -15.08 92.92
C PRO A 51 8.84 -13.58 92.83
N THR A 52 9.77 -12.73 93.28
CA THR A 52 9.85 -11.32 92.83
C THR A 52 10.54 -11.30 91.46
N LYS A 53 9.87 -10.77 90.43
CA LYS A 53 10.43 -10.75 89.06
C LYS A 53 11.30 -9.52 88.85
N TYR A 54 12.53 -9.75 88.41
CA TYR A 54 13.47 -8.71 87.98
C TYR A 54 13.71 -8.80 86.46
N SER A 55 14.15 -7.70 85.87
CA SER A 55 14.57 -7.63 84.47
C SER A 55 15.82 -6.79 84.29
N ALA A 56 16.66 -7.15 83.32
CA ALA A 56 17.81 -6.38 82.89
C ALA A 56 17.86 -6.28 81.35
N THR A 57 18.43 -5.21 80.81
CA THR A 57 18.64 -5.01 79.37
C THR A 57 20.12 -4.77 79.06
N SER A 58 20.60 -5.20 77.90
CA SER A 58 21.94 -4.88 77.40
C SER A 58 22.01 -3.45 76.82
N ASN A 59 23.20 -3.03 76.38
CA ASN A 59 23.32 -1.89 75.45
C ASN A 59 22.64 -2.22 74.11
N GLU A 60 22.24 -1.17 73.38
CA GLU A 60 21.74 -1.29 72.01
C GLU A 60 22.92 -1.38 71.03
N VAL A 61 22.81 -2.24 70.02
CA VAL A 61 23.70 -2.28 68.85
C VAL A 61 22.88 -1.93 67.62
N THR A 62 23.37 -0.99 66.83
CA THR A 62 22.74 -0.53 65.59
C THR A 62 23.57 -0.91 64.36
N THR A 63 22.92 -1.38 63.30
CA THR A 63 23.51 -1.45 61.95
C THR A 63 22.56 -0.81 60.95
N THR A 64 23.07 -0.11 59.94
CA THR A 64 22.23 0.56 58.93
C THR A 64 22.35 -0.17 57.61
N VAL A 65 21.22 -0.47 56.98
CA VAL A 65 21.18 -1.09 55.65
C VAL A 65 21.73 -0.11 54.63
N SER A 66 22.77 -0.51 53.90
CA SER A 66 23.35 0.31 52.84
C SER A 66 22.38 0.53 51.68
N TYR A 67 22.50 1.67 51.01
CA TYR A 67 21.84 1.93 49.74
C TYR A 67 22.52 1.15 48.63
N VAL A 68 21.74 0.40 47.85
CA VAL A 68 22.19 -0.37 46.68
C VAL A 68 21.27 0.02 45.53
N ALA A 69 21.84 0.59 44.47
CA ALA A 69 21.10 0.99 43.29
C ALA A 69 20.93 -0.18 42.32
N GLY A 70 19.97 -0.07 41.41
CA GLY A 70 19.78 -1.05 40.34
C GLY A 70 18.75 -0.58 39.33
N LEU A 71 19.00 -0.88 38.05
CA LEU A 71 18.13 -0.49 36.95
C LEU A 71 17.93 -1.68 36.02
N GLN A 72 16.73 -1.79 35.47
CA GLN A 72 16.41 -2.75 34.42
C GLN A 72 15.53 -2.10 33.36
N ILE A 73 15.77 -2.43 32.09
CA ILE A 73 14.93 -1.97 30.97
C ILE A 73 14.57 -3.17 30.11
N THR A 74 13.29 -3.48 30.01
CA THR A 74 12.79 -4.59 29.18
C THR A 74 11.88 -4.08 28.05
N PRO A 75 11.75 -4.82 26.94
CA PRO A 75 12.51 -6.02 26.56
C PRO A 75 14.00 -5.73 26.26
N ASP A 76 14.86 -6.71 26.47
CA ASP A 76 16.26 -6.73 26.00
C ASP A 76 16.42 -7.90 25.02
N GLY A 77 16.87 -7.65 23.79
CA GLY A 77 17.06 -8.69 22.78
C GLY A 77 15.79 -9.25 22.15
N SER A 78 14.76 -8.43 21.92
CA SER A 78 13.53 -8.93 21.31
C SER A 78 13.68 -9.23 19.82
N THR A 79 13.27 -10.43 19.40
CA THR A 79 13.10 -10.78 17.99
C THR A 79 11.91 -9.99 17.44
N PRO A 80 11.96 -9.52 16.17
CA PRO A 80 10.83 -8.83 15.59
C PRO A 80 9.59 -9.71 15.54
N ALA A 81 8.59 -9.37 16.36
CA ALA A 81 7.32 -10.08 16.44
C ALA A 81 6.17 -9.33 15.76
N THR A 82 6.40 -8.09 15.32
CA THR A 82 5.37 -7.21 14.74
C THR A 82 5.87 -6.55 13.46
N THR A 83 4.92 -6.19 12.59
CA THR A 83 5.18 -5.45 11.36
C THR A 83 4.51 -4.09 11.39
N VAL A 84 5.09 -3.12 10.69
CA VAL A 84 4.54 -1.77 10.53
C VAL A 84 4.57 -1.36 9.06
N ALA A 85 3.48 -0.75 8.58
CA ALA A 85 3.42 -0.29 7.19
C ALA A 85 4.32 0.95 6.96
N PRO A 86 4.91 1.11 5.75
CA PRO A 86 5.60 2.34 5.38
C PRO A 86 4.73 3.57 5.60
N GLY A 87 5.34 4.68 6.03
CA GLY A 87 4.65 5.94 6.31
C GLY A 87 3.79 5.95 7.59
N SER A 88 3.63 4.82 8.27
CA SER A 88 2.91 4.74 9.55
C SER A 88 3.79 5.12 10.74
N THR A 89 3.18 5.35 11.90
CA THR A 89 3.90 5.51 13.16
C THR A 89 3.85 4.21 13.95
N ALA A 90 5.01 3.66 14.28
CA ALA A 90 5.17 2.52 15.18
C ALA A 90 5.34 2.99 16.62
N THR A 91 4.80 2.22 17.57
CA THR A 91 4.93 2.47 19.01
C THR A 91 5.76 1.38 19.65
N TYR A 92 6.85 1.78 20.30
CA TYR A 92 7.78 0.93 21.02
C TYR A 92 7.64 1.24 22.52
N THR A 93 7.25 0.26 23.33
CA THR A 93 7.04 0.46 24.77
C THR A 93 8.03 -0.38 25.57
N PHE A 94 8.88 0.30 26.33
CA PHE A 94 9.80 -0.29 27.29
C PHE A 94 9.22 -0.23 28.70
N THR A 95 9.66 -1.14 29.57
CA THR A 95 9.42 -1.06 31.01
C THR A 95 10.73 -0.78 31.72
N VAL A 96 10.80 0.35 32.42
CA VAL A 96 11.95 0.74 33.24
C VAL A 96 11.66 0.42 34.69
N THR A 97 12.50 -0.37 35.34
CA THR A 97 12.31 -0.86 36.71
C THR A 97 13.48 -0.49 37.61
N ASN A 98 13.17 0.06 38.79
CA ASN A 98 14.16 0.26 39.84
C ASN A 98 14.39 -1.04 40.63
N LEU A 99 15.53 -1.68 40.41
CA LEU A 99 15.96 -2.90 41.12
C LEU A 99 16.69 -2.61 42.45
N GLY A 100 16.97 -1.33 42.72
CA GLY A 100 17.63 -0.90 43.95
C GLY A 100 16.74 -1.05 45.19
N ASN A 101 17.33 -0.84 46.37
CA ASN A 101 16.63 -0.95 47.64
C ASN A 101 16.11 0.38 48.21
N PHE A 102 15.96 1.42 47.39
CA PHE A 102 15.47 2.73 47.81
C PHE A 102 14.75 3.43 46.63
N THR A 103 14.08 4.54 46.91
CA THR A 103 13.51 5.39 45.84
C THR A 103 14.65 6.11 45.13
N ASP A 104 14.80 5.84 43.84
CA ASP A 104 15.89 6.36 43.02
C ASP A 104 15.32 7.13 41.82
N ASN A 105 16.09 8.05 41.24
CA ASN A 105 15.70 8.66 39.98
C ASN A 105 16.34 7.91 38.83
N VAL A 106 15.65 7.85 37.70
CA VAL A 106 16.20 7.43 36.41
C VAL A 106 16.35 8.67 35.54
N GLU A 107 17.54 8.90 35.01
CA GLU A 107 17.84 10.00 34.10
C GLU A 107 17.87 9.54 32.64
N PHE A 108 17.16 10.29 31.79
CA PHE A 108 17.18 10.20 30.34
C PHE A 108 17.87 11.45 29.80
N LEU A 109 18.83 11.28 28.90
CA LEU A 109 19.64 12.37 28.36
C LEU A 109 18.83 13.30 27.45
N ALA A 110 19.29 14.54 27.36
CA ALA A 110 18.60 15.61 26.65
C ALA A 110 18.28 15.25 25.18
N SER A 111 17.16 15.78 24.68
CA SER A 111 16.78 15.73 23.27
C SER A 111 16.70 14.32 22.68
N GLY A 112 16.30 13.33 23.49
CA GLY A 112 16.19 11.94 23.08
C GLY A 112 17.53 11.22 22.91
N ALA A 113 18.63 11.76 23.43
CA ALA A 113 19.95 11.15 23.26
C ALA A 113 20.06 9.73 23.83
N SER A 114 19.23 9.37 24.82
CA SER A 114 19.13 7.99 25.32
C SER A 114 18.44 7.00 24.37
N ILE A 115 17.91 7.45 23.22
CA ILE A 115 17.16 6.64 22.27
C ILE A 115 17.97 6.53 20.98
N GLN A 116 18.23 5.29 20.55
CA GLN A 116 18.88 5.02 19.27
C GLN A 116 17.92 4.28 18.35
N VAL A 117 17.84 4.73 17.09
CA VAL A 117 17.03 4.08 16.05
C VAL A 117 17.92 3.65 14.91
N THR A 118 17.89 2.35 14.59
CA THR A 118 18.53 1.78 13.40
C THR A 118 17.45 1.34 12.41
N GLY A 119 17.57 1.72 11.14
CA GLY A 119 16.62 1.38 10.09
C GLY A 119 15.86 2.58 9.53
N PRO A 120 14.87 2.36 8.65
CA PRO A 120 14.17 3.42 7.92
C PRO A 120 13.07 4.09 8.77
N GLY A 121 13.42 4.64 9.94
CA GLY A 121 12.49 5.31 10.84
C GLY A 121 13.14 6.48 11.59
N THR A 122 12.31 7.39 12.09
CA THR A 122 12.74 8.56 12.89
C THR A 122 11.87 8.69 14.14
N VAL A 123 12.47 8.99 15.30
CA VAL A 123 11.70 9.21 16.53
C VAL A 123 10.87 10.49 16.36
N SER A 124 9.55 10.38 16.47
CA SER A 124 8.63 11.51 16.39
C SER A 124 8.19 12.01 17.77
N GLN A 125 8.21 11.14 18.78
CA GLN A 125 7.86 11.46 20.16
C GLN A 125 8.42 10.38 21.08
N ALA A 126 8.91 10.75 22.27
CA ALA A 126 9.20 9.78 23.32
C ALA A 126 8.96 10.38 24.71
N PHE A 127 8.41 9.57 25.62
CA PHE A 127 8.02 10.03 26.95
C PHE A 127 7.99 8.88 27.96
N VAL A 128 8.14 9.23 29.24
CA VAL A 128 7.77 8.36 30.36
C VAL A 128 6.26 8.46 30.53
N ASP A 129 5.56 7.35 30.32
CA ASP A 129 4.10 7.23 30.39
C ASP A 129 3.68 6.94 31.84
N VAL A 130 3.39 8.01 32.57
CA VAL A 130 3.14 7.96 34.02
C VAL A 130 1.74 7.44 34.32
N ASN A 131 0.79 7.69 33.43
CA ASN A 131 -0.61 7.29 33.61
C ASN A 131 -0.95 5.94 32.94
N GLY A 132 -0.04 5.38 32.12
CA GLY A 132 -0.14 4.07 31.50
C GLY A 132 -1.11 4.00 30.32
N ASN A 133 -1.43 5.13 29.68
CA ASN A 133 -2.42 5.18 28.60
C ASN A 133 -1.81 5.09 27.19
N GLY A 134 -0.48 5.07 27.06
CA GLY A 134 0.26 4.97 25.80
C GLY A 134 0.29 6.25 24.95
N ASN A 135 -0.23 7.36 25.45
CA ASN A 135 -0.26 8.67 24.79
C ASN A 135 0.44 9.71 25.64
N TYR A 136 0.94 10.76 24.99
CA TYR A 136 1.60 11.84 25.69
C TYR A 136 0.57 12.87 26.18
N ASP A 137 0.46 13.01 27.49
CA ASP A 137 -0.34 14.02 28.18
C ASP A 137 0.56 15.06 28.86
N ALA A 138 0.62 16.25 28.27
CA ALA A 138 1.43 17.35 28.80
C ALA A 138 1.04 17.66 30.27
N GLY A 139 2.05 17.68 31.14
CA GLY A 139 1.88 17.92 32.59
C GLY A 139 1.59 16.66 33.41
N THR A 140 1.32 15.51 32.78
CA THR A 140 1.27 14.20 33.43
C THR A 140 2.51 13.38 33.09
N ASP A 141 2.86 13.33 31.81
CA ASP A 141 4.01 12.56 31.32
C ASP A 141 5.29 13.38 31.23
N VAL A 142 6.42 12.68 31.28
CA VAL A 142 7.74 13.31 31.16
C VAL A 142 8.21 13.19 29.71
N ASP A 143 8.32 14.32 29.00
CA ASP A 143 8.91 14.36 27.66
C ASP A 143 10.42 14.10 27.73
N ILE A 144 10.88 13.07 27.04
CA ILE A 144 12.30 12.68 26.96
C ILE A 144 12.88 12.89 25.55
N GLN A 145 12.06 13.30 24.57
CA GLN A 145 12.50 13.57 23.20
C GLN A 145 12.61 15.07 22.89
N GLY A 146 11.62 15.87 23.29
CA GLY A 146 11.53 17.29 22.97
C GLY A 146 12.23 18.20 23.99
N ASN A 147 12.64 17.67 25.14
CA ASN A 147 13.29 18.45 26.19
C ASN A 147 14.75 18.77 25.87
N GLY A 148 15.16 20.03 26.03
CA GLY A 148 16.54 20.48 25.80
C GLY A 148 17.52 20.14 26.94
N ALA A 149 17.00 19.73 28.10
CA ALA A 149 17.77 19.25 29.24
C ALA A 149 17.50 17.76 29.50
N ALA A 150 18.37 17.11 30.27
CA ALA A 150 18.13 15.75 30.75
C ALA A 150 16.84 15.71 31.60
N ALA A 151 16.07 14.66 31.43
CA ALA A 151 14.81 14.43 32.12
C ALA A 151 14.99 13.35 33.18
N THR A 152 14.41 13.54 34.36
CA THR A 152 14.48 12.56 35.46
C THR A 152 13.10 12.11 35.89
N HIS A 153 12.93 10.82 36.16
CA HIS A 153 11.72 10.26 36.75
C HIS A 153 12.04 9.48 38.03
N SER A 154 11.28 9.73 39.11
CA SER A 154 11.51 9.08 40.40
C SER A 154 10.73 7.76 40.49
N LEU A 155 11.43 6.67 40.79
CA LEU A 155 10.86 5.35 40.95
C LEU A 155 11.09 4.86 42.37
N ALA A 156 10.00 4.49 43.05
CA ALA A 156 10.09 3.78 44.32
C ALA A 156 10.90 2.48 44.16
N GLN A 157 11.39 1.93 45.27
CA GLN A 157 11.99 0.60 45.28
C GLN A 157 11.02 -0.41 44.64
N SER A 158 11.51 -1.21 43.68
CA SER A 158 10.71 -2.17 42.90
C SER A 158 9.59 -1.52 42.06
N GLY A 159 9.56 -0.20 41.97
CA GLY A 159 8.66 0.54 41.09
C GLY A 159 9.09 0.40 39.63
N ALA A 160 8.11 0.41 38.75
CA ALA A 160 8.31 0.38 37.31
C ALA A 160 7.43 1.41 36.62
N VAL A 161 7.88 1.90 35.46
CA VAL A 161 7.13 2.82 34.61
C VAL A 161 7.34 2.46 33.14
N ALA A 162 6.34 2.74 32.31
CA ALA A 162 6.46 2.57 30.87
C ALA A 162 7.22 3.75 30.25
N VAL A 163 8.08 3.46 29.29
CA VAL A 163 8.68 4.46 28.41
C VAL A 163 8.22 4.17 26.99
N VAL A 164 7.53 5.12 26.38
CA VAL A 164 6.94 5.00 25.05
C VAL A 164 7.77 5.79 24.06
N VAL A 165 8.21 5.14 22.99
CA VAL A 165 8.92 5.74 21.86
C VAL A 165 8.07 5.54 20.60
N LYS A 166 7.66 6.65 19.97
CA LYS A 166 6.94 6.66 18.70
C LYS A 166 7.93 6.93 17.57
N VAL A 167 7.92 6.07 16.57
CA VAL A 167 8.81 6.15 15.40
C VAL A 167 7.98 6.25 14.14
N THR A 168 8.18 7.32 13.37
CA THR A 168 7.60 7.46 12.04
C THR A 168 8.45 6.70 11.03
N VAL A 169 7.85 5.71 10.38
CA VAL A 169 8.49 4.88 9.35
C VAL A 169 8.54 5.66 8.04
N SER A 170 9.67 5.62 7.34
CA SER A 170 9.80 6.24 6.02
C SER A 170 8.74 5.71 5.05
N GLY A 171 8.09 6.60 4.31
CA GLY A 171 7.15 6.20 3.24
C GLY A 171 7.82 5.44 2.09
N ALA A 172 9.14 5.56 1.94
CA ALA A 172 9.94 4.82 0.97
C ALA A 172 10.57 3.53 1.53
N ALA A 173 10.22 3.14 2.76
CA ALA A 173 10.77 1.96 3.39
C ALA A 173 10.37 0.68 2.64
N SER A 174 11.36 -0.16 2.31
CA SER A 174 11.11 -1.41 1.59
C SER A 174 10.61 -2.50 2.53
N ALA A 175 9.77 -3.40 2.00
CA ALA A 175 9.27 -4.56 2.74
C ALA A 175 10.43 -5.39 3.35
N GLY A 176 10.26 -5.82 4.60
CA GLY A 176 11.22 -6.65 5.32
C GLY A 176 12.41 -5.89 5.92
N GLN A 177 12.57 -4.59 5.69
CA GLN A 177 13.58 -3.81 6.41
C GLN A 177 13.29 -3.81 7.91
N THR A 178 14.35 -3.86 8.71
CA THR A 178 14.26 -3.87 10.18
C THR A 178 14.34 -2.46 10.74
N ILE A 179 13.50 -2.16 11.72
CA ILE A 179 13.56 -0.93 12.54
C ILE A 179 13.77 -1.34 13.99
N LYS A 180 14.96 -1.06 14.50
CA LYS A 180 15.36 -1.35 15.88
C LYS A 180 15.41 -0.06 16.68
N VAL A 181 14.76 -0.05 17.84
CA VAL A 181 14.83 1.03 18.83
C VAL A 181 15.55 0.49 20.06
N GLU A 182 16.56 1.22 20.52
CA GLU A 182 17.30 0.95 21.75
C GLU A 182 17.07 2.11 22.72
N LEU A 183 16.79 1.78 23.98
CA LEU A 183 16.69 2.72 25.08
C LEU A 183 17.85 2.45 26.04
N GLY A 184 18.86 3.32 26.04
CA GLY A 184 20.16 3.09 26.67
C GLY A 184 21.17 2.41 25.74
N ASP A 185 22.45 2.42 26.12
CA ASP A 185 23.55 1.92 25.29
C ASP A 185 24.62 1.11 26.03
N THR A 186 24.32 0.64 27.25
CA THR A 186 25.31 -0.10 28.04
C THR A 186 25.93 -1.26 27.26
N THR A 187 27.25 -1.41 27.43
CA THR A 187 28.10 -2.36 26.70
C THR A 187 28.34 -3.67 27.47
N GLY A 188 27.62 -3.86 28.59
CA GLY A 188 27.64 -5.10 29.37
C GLY A 188 27.12 -6.33 28.62
N SER A 189 26.94 -7.44 29.33
CA SER A 189 26.34 -8.65 28.76
C SER A 189 24.82 -8.67 28.95
N SER A 190 24.07 -9.24 28.00
CA SER A 190 22.63 -9.55 28.17
C SER A 190 22.40 -10.26 29.52
N PRO A 191 21.46 -9.79 30.37
CA PRO A 191 20.32 -8.95 29.99
C PRO A 191 20.56 -7.42 29.87
N TYR A 192 21.82 -6.96 29.86
CA TYR A 192 22.21 -5.54 29.83
C TYR A 192 21.65 -4.72 30.99
N ASP A 193 21.02 -5.38 31.97
CA ASP A 193 20.46 -4.76 33.15
C ASP A 193 21.51 -4.55 34.22
N ASN A 194 21.28 -3.52 35.02
CA ASN A 194 22.03 -3.22 36.22
C ASN A 194 23.55 -3.28 35.96
N GLN A 195 24.03 -2.54 34.97
CA GLN A 195 25.46 -2.36 34.69
C GLN A 195 25.97 -1.14 35.46
N SER A 196 27.29 -1.01 35.65
CA SER A 196 27.85 0.22 36.21
C SER A 196 27.70 1.35 35.19
N ALA A 197 27.13 2.48 35.60
CA ALA A 197 27.00 3.65 34.72
C ALA A 197 28.38 4.06 34.17
N ASN A 198 28.40 4.43 32.88
CA ASN A 198 29.64 4.65 32.15
C ASN A 198 29.74 6.08 31.58
N ASN A 199 28.71 6.91 31.77
CA ASN A 199 28.62 8.28 31.29
C ASN A 199 28.71 8.39 29.77
N SER A 200 28.16 7.42 29.04
CA SER A 200 28.04 7.51 27.59
C SER A 200 27.11 8.65 27.19
N THR A 201 27.14 9.00 25.91
CA THR A 201 26.22 10.00 25.36
C THR A 201 24.82 9.46 25.07
N HIS A 202 24.55 8.17 25.32
CA HIS A 202 23.25 7.54 25.02
C HIS A 202 22.74 6.62 26.15
N GLU A 203 23.29 6.73 27.36
CA GLU A 203 22.89 5.88 28.48
C GLU A 203 21.50 6.23 29.02
N VAL A 204 20.92 5.29 29.75
CA VAL A 204 19.86 5.53 30.73
C VAL A 204 20.38 4.99 32.05
N HIS A 205 20.49 5.85 33.06
CA HIS A 205 21.14 5.50 34.32
C HIS A 205 20.35 6.00 35.53
N THR A 206 20.64 5.43 36.70
CA THR A 206 20.11 5.93 37.96
C THR A 206 20.89 7.14 38.44
N LYS A 207 20.17 8.13 38.97
CA LYS A 207 20.74 9.38 39.48
C LYS A 207 20.22 9.66 40.88
N HIS A 208 20.97 9.18 41.86
CA HIS A 208 20.52 9.16 43.25
C HIS A 208 20.24 10.57 43.77
N PRO A 209 19.24 10.74 44.66
CA PRO A 209 19.08 11.99 45.40
C PRO A 209 20.39 12.34 46.13
N GLY A 210 20.81 13.61 46.13
CA GLY A 210 22.14 14.02 46.63
C GLY A 210 22.43 13.72 48.12
N SER A 211 21.43 13.31 48.90
CA SER A 211 21.59 12.84 50.29
C SER A 211 21.92 11.35 50.40
N ILE A 212 21.93 10.61 49.30
CA ILE A 212 22.13 9.17 49.24
C ILE A 212 23.44 8.87 48.51
N THR A 213 24.21 7.92 49.05
CA THR A 213 25.37 7.34 48.38
C THR A 213 25.18 5.83 48.29
N ALA A 214 24.89 5.33 47.08
CA ALA A 214 24.79 3.90 46.84
C ALA A 214 26.18 3.25 46.86
N VAL A 215 26.30 2.10 47.53
CA VAL A 215 27.61 1.43 47.67
C VAL A 215 28.14 0.83 46.37
N ASN A 216 27.27 0.66 45.37
CA ASN A 216 27.59 0.14 44.04
C ASN A 216 27.56 1.22 42.94
N GLY A 217 27.47 2.50 43.32
CA GLY A 217 27.39 3.63 42.40
C GLY A 217 26.09 3.67 41.58
N GLU A 218 26.06 4.59 40.62
CA GLU A 218 24.99 4.72 39.63
C GLU A 218 24.97 3.51 38.69
N ARG A 219 23.77 3.10 38.28
CA ARG A 219 23.54 1.89 37.48
C ARG A 219 22.82 2.24 36.20
N GLU A 220 23.27 1.68 35.10
CA GLU A 220 22.65 1.82 33.78
C GLU A 220 22.01 0.51 33.32
N ALA A 221 21.13 0.62 32.33
CA ALA A 221 20.53 -0.52 31.67
C ALA A 221 20.20 -0.19 30.21
N LYS A 222 19.89 -1.22 29.43
CA LYS A 222 19.48 -1.07 28.03
C LYS A 222 18.36 -2.02 27.68
N GLY A 223 17.33 -1.51 27.02
CA GLY A 223 16.33 -2.32 26.33
C GLY A 223 16.41 -2.15 24.82
N ASP A 224 15.96 -3.15 24.07
CA ASP A 224 15.79 -3.04 22.62
C ASP A 224 14.54 -3.76 22.10
N ILE A 225 13.87 -3.07 21.17
CA ILE A 225 12.69 -3.55 20.47
C ILE A 225 12.90 -3.47 18.97
N THR A 226 12.63 -4.58 18.28
CA THR A 226 12.77 -4.69 16.83
C THR A 226 11.41 -4.88 16.17
N MET A 227 11.14 -4.16 15.07
CA MET A 227 9.99 -4.38 14.17
C MET A 227 10.48 -4.55 12.73
N THR A 228 9.64 -5.09 11.86
CA THR A 228 9.91 -5.14 10.41
C THR A 228 8.88 -4.35 9.61
N VAL A 229 9.30 -3.82 8.47
CA VAL A 229 8.40 -3.11 7.55
C VAL A 229 7.52 -4.14 6.84
N SER A 230 6.19 -3.98 6.92
CA SER A 230 5.25 -4.89 6.26
C SER A 230 5.35 -4.79 4.74
N ASN A 231 4.98 -5.86 4.05
CA ASN A 231 4.82 -5.84 2.60
C ASN A 231 3.48 -5.19 2.23
N VAL A 232 3.53 -4.21 1.34
CA VAL A 232 2.37 -3.57 0.72
C VAL A 232 2.51 -3.80 -0.77
N ALA A 233 1.56 -4.53 -1.35
CA ALA A 233 1.50 -4.75 -2.78
C ALA A 233 0.54 -3.75 -3.43
N THR A 234 0.90 -3.24 -4.60
CA THR A 234 -0.03 -2.55 -5.50
C THR A 234 0.44 -2.76 -6.93
N VAL A 235 -0.48 -2.68 -7.89
CA VAL A 235 -0.19 -2.81 -9.32
C VAL A 235 -1.03 -1.84 -10.12
N THR A 236 -0.42 -1.24 -11.14
CA THR A 236 -1.11 -0.52 -12.21
C THR A 236 -0.73 -1.16 -13.54
N ASN A 237 -1.65 -1.19 -14.50
CA ASN A 237 -1.52 -1.92 -15.76
C ASN A 237 -2.21 -1.11 -16.85
N GLY A 238 -1.53 -0.89 -17.98
CA GLY A 238 -2.06 -0.05 -19.03
C GLY A 238 -1.37 -0.20 -20.38
N PRO A 239 -1.66 0.71 -21.33
CA PRO A 239 -1.04 0.72 -22.65
C PRO A 239 0.48 0.80 -22.58
N SER A 240 1.14 0.48 -23.69
CA SER A 240 2.60 0.51 -23.80
C SER A 240 3.21 1.80 -23.25
N GLY A 241 4.05 1.67 -22.22
CA GLY A 241 4.73 2.77 -21.55
C GLY A 241 3.86 3.64 -20.64
N GLN A 242 2.58 3.32 -20.49
CA GLN A 242 1.58 4.08 -19.71
C GLN A 242 0.85 3.18 -18.69
N PRO A 243 1.55 2.55 -17.72
CA PRO A 243 0.90 1.68 -16.73
C PRO A 243 -0.10 2.40 -15.83
N ASP A 244 0.04 3.72 -15.67
CA ASP A 244 -0.82 4.57 -14.85
C ASP A 244 -1.92 5.28 -15.68
N ALA A 245 -2.22 4.77 -16.89
CA ALA A 245 -3.27 5.32 -17.74
C ALA A 245 -4.64 5.27 -17.04
N VAL A 246 -5.50 6.23 -17.37
CA VAL A 246 -6.84 6.38 -16.79
C VAL A 246 -7.84 6.36 -17.92
N GLY A 247 -8.81 5.45 -17.87
CA GLY A 247 -9.89 5.33 -18.85
C GLY A 247 -11.17 6.10 -18.48
N PRO A 248 -12.28 5.79 -19.17
CA PRO A 248 -13.60 6.35 -18.87
C PRO A 248 -14.05 5.96 -17.45
N GLY A 249 -14.63 6.90 -16.69
CA GLY A 249 -15.05 6.64 -15.30
C GLY A 249 -13.93 6.86 -14.28
N PRO A 250 -13.15 7.95 -14.46
CA PRO A 250 -11.74 8.13 -14.07
C PRO A 250 -11.10 6.96 -13.30
N SER A 251 -10.84 5.87 -14.00
CA SER A 251 -10.32 4.63 -13.39
C SER A 251 -9.14 4.07 -14.18
N THR A 252 -8.10 3.65 -13.46
CA THR A 252 -6.96 2.90 -14.01
C THR A 252 -7.30 1.42 -14.27
N ASN A 253 -8.57 1.02 -14.17
CA ASN A 253 -9.05 -0.33 -14.53
C ASN A 253 -9.85 -0.33 -15.84
N THR A 254 -9.88 0.80 -16.53
CA THR A 254 -10.74 1.05 -17.69
C THR A 254 -9.98 1.72 -18.84
N ASP A 255 -8.68 1.91 -18.65
CA ASP A 255 -7.78 2.36 -19.71
C ASP A 255 -7.78 1.37 -20.88
N TYR A 256 -7.37 1.84 -22.04
CA TYR A 256 -7.52 1.06 -23.26
C TYR A 256 -6.48 1.37 -24.33
N THR A 257 -6.23 0.34 -25.14
CA THR A 257 -5.56 0.45 -26.43
C THR A 257 -6.51 0.05 -27.55
N ASN A 258 -6.86 0.98 -28.44
CA ASN A 258 -7.65 0.69 -29.63
C ASN A 258 -6.75 0.35 -30.83
N LYS A 259 -7.08 -0.71 -31.58
CA LYS A 259 -6.50 -1.01 -32.89
C LYS A 259 -7.58 -1.36 -33.89
N ALA A 260 -7.37 -1.00 -35.15
CA ALA A 260 -8.25 -1.38 -36.25
C ALA A 260 -7.64 -2.52 -37.09
N VAL A 261 -8.50 -3.38 -37.59
CA VAL A 261 -8.19 -4.36 -38.64
C VAL A 261 -9.22 -4.27 -39.75
N THR A 262 -8.88 -4.75 -40.95
CA THR A 262 -9.86 -4.91 -42.02
C THR A 262 -10.88 -5.98 -41.64
N ALA A 263 -12.16 -5.74 -41.93
CA ALA A 263 -13.25 -6.66 -41.61
C ALA A 263 -13.09 -8.09 -42.17
N ALA A 264 -12.21 -8.31 -43.15
CA ALA A 264 -12.01 -9.59 -43.83
C ALA A 264 -11.01 -10.55 -43.14
N THR A 265 -10.34 -10.16 -42.06
CA THR A 265 -9.23 -10.95 -41.48
C THR A 265 -9.51 -11.36 -40.05
N THR A 266 -10.28 -12.43 -39.85
CA THR A 266 -10.62 -12.93 -38.51
C THR A 266 -10.03 -14.33 -38.28
N ASN A 267 -8.78 -14.51 -38.67
CA ASN A 267 -7.88 -15.60 -38.23
C ASN A 267 -6.43 -15.09 -38.15
N THR A 268 -6.22 -13.78 -38.30
CA THR A 268 -4.90 -13.15 -38.22
C THR A 268 -4.73 -12.58 -36.82
N PRO A 269 -3.65 -12.92 -36.11
CA PRO A 269 -3.44 -12.38 -34.78
C PRO A 269 -3.11 -10.89 -34.80
N VAL A 270 -3.76 -10.13 -33.91
CA VAL A 270 -3.46 -8.72 -33.63
C VAL A 270 -2.65 -8.65 -32.34
N ILE A 271 -1.52 -7.94 -32.38
CA ILE A 271 -0.62 -7.82 -31.24
C ILE A 271 -0.81 -6.46 -30.56
N PHE A 272 -0.92 -6.48 -29.24
CA PHE A 272 -0.94 -5.32 -28.34
C PHE A 272 0.32 -5.35 -27.47
N ASP A 273 0.78 -4.15 -27.11
CA ASP A 273 1.91 -3.90 -26.25
C ASP A 273 1.39 -3.20 -25.01
N ASN A 274 1.66 -3.78 -23.84
CA ASN A 274 1.15 -3.31 -22.56
C ASN A 274 2.29 -3.22 -21.54
N THR A 275 2.08 -2.41 -20.52
CA THR A 275 3.03 -2.20 -19.44
C THR A 275 2.28 -2.22 -18.11
N PHE A 276 2.79 -2.99 -17.15
CA PHE A 276 2.37 -2.86 -15.76
C PHE A 276 3.52 -2.34 -14.89
N LYS A 277 3.17 -1.80 -13.72
CA LYS A 277 4.11 -1.28 -12.73
C LYS A 277 3.84 -1.91 -11.38
N ASN A 278 4.91 -2.34 -10.71
CA ASN A 278 4.86 -2.70 -9.31
C ASN A 278 4.87 -1.40 -8.47
N GLY A 279 3.72 -1.02 -7.92
CA GLY A 279 3.62 0.15 -7.03
C GLY A 279 3.82 -0.21 -5.56
N GLY A 280 4.03 -1.48 -5.23
CA GLY A 280 4.28 -1.94 -3.87
C GLY A 280 5.64 -1.50 -3.33
N ASN A 281 5.86 -1.67 -2.02
CA ASN A 281 7.11 -1.32 -1.36
C ASN A 281 8.16 -2.47 -1.37
N GLY A 282 7.82 -3.61 -1.94
CA GLY A 282 8.67 -4.79 -2.06
C GLY A 282 8.80 -5.23 -3.51
N ALA A 283 9.79 -6.10 -3.78
CA ALA A 283 9.79 -6.83 -5.04
C ALA A 283 8.64 -7.85 -5.04
N ASP A 284 7.99 -8.02 -6.18
CA ASP A 284 6.83 -8.91 -6.32
C ASP A 284 6.90 -9.67 -7.66
N THR A 285 6.14 -10.75 -7.80
CA THR A 285 5.84 -11.37 -9.09
C THR A 285 4.38 -11.14 -9.42
N PHE A 286 4.04 -11.14 -10.71
CA PHE A 286 2.69 -10.84 -11.16
C PHE A 286 2.17 -11.95 -12.05
N LYS A 287 0.88 -12.27 -11.90
CA LYS A 287 0.14 -13.12 -12.80
C LYS A 287 -0.59 -12.25 -13.81
N LEU A 288 -0.35 -12.50 -15.08
CA LEU A 288 -1.06 -11.89 -16.20
C LEU A 288 -2.08 -12.89 -16.74
N LYS A 289 -3.35 -12.49 -16.78
CA LYS A 289 -4.44 -13.32 -17.28
C LYS A 289 -5.51 -12.46 -17.94
N VAL A 290 -6.46 -13.11 -18.62
CA VAL A 290 -7.68 -12.43 -19.05
C VAL A 290 -8.67 -12.41 -17.88
N ALA A 291 -9.31 -11.26 -17.63
CA ALA A 291 -10.33 -11.14 -16.59
C ALA A 291 -11.53 -12.06 -16.87
N THR A 292 -12.31 -12.42 -15.84
CA THR A 292 -13.50 -13.26 -16.03
C THR A 292 -14.45 -12.64 -17.04
N SER A 293 -14.84 -13.41 -18.07
CA SER A 293 -15.65 -12.94 -19.20
C SER A 293 -15.04 -11.78 -20.00
N GLY A 294 -13.74 -11.52 -19.82
CA GLY A 294 -13.02 -10.44 -20.45
C GLY A 294 -12.43 -10.80 -21.82
N ALA A 295 -12.92 -11.82 -22.51
CA ALA A 295 -12.52 -12.11 -23.89
C ALA A 295 -13.74 -12.29 -24.79
N PRO A 296 -13.64 -11.92 -26.09
CA PRO A 296 -14.71 -12.17 -27.03
C PRO A 296 -14.97 -13.67 -27.20
N ALA A 297 -16.24 -14.05 -27.35
CA ALA A 297 -16.61 -15.43 -27.65
C ALA A 297 -15.88 -15.93 -28.91
N GLY A 298 -15.37 -17.17 -28.87
CA GLY A 298 -14.66 -17.78 -29.99
C GLY A 298 -13.23 -17.26 -30.24
N SER A 299 -12.77 -16.24 -29.51
CA SER A 299 -11.42 -15.71 -29.68
C SER A 299 -10.35 -16.62 -29.09
N LYS A 300 -9.11 -16.42 -29.54
CA LYS A 300 -7.91 -16.96 -28.91
C LYS A 300 -7.05 -15.80 -28.38
N VAL A 301 -6.58 -15.90 -27.14
CA VAL A 301 -5.71 -14.89 -26.52
C VAL A 301 -4.44 -15.57 -26.01
N GLU A 302 -3.30 -15.02 -26.41
CA GLU A 302 -1.97 -15.46 -25.99
C GLU A 302 -1.22 -14.29 -25.33
N ILE A 303 -0.48 -14.57 -24.26
CA ILE A 303 0.35 -13.58 -23.55
C ILE A 303 1.83 -13.96 -23.68
N SER A 304 2.69 -12.95 -23.84
CA SER A 304 4.15 -13.10 -23.86
C SER A 304 4.80 -12.07 -22.94
N ILE A 305 5.74 -12.53 -22.12
CA ILE A 305 6.52 -11.70 -21.18
C ILE A 305 8.00 -11.55 -21.60
N ASP A 306 8.37 -12.03 -22.79
CA ASP A 306 9.74 -12.08 -23.29
C ASP A 306 9.90 -11.39 -24.66
N GLY A 307 9.08 -10.36 -24.88
CA GLY A 307 9.09 -9.56 -26.11
C GLY A 307 8.47 -10.26 -27.32
N GLY A 308 7.72 -11.35 -27.12
CA GLY A 308 7.05 -12.09 -28.18
C GLY A 308 7.81 -13.32 -28.68
N THR A 309 8.80 -13.80 -27.91
CA THR A 309 9.58 -14.99 -28.25
C THR A 309 8.79 -16.25 -27.91
N VAL A 310 8.19 -16.31 -26.72
CA VAL A 310 7.31 -17.39 -26.26
C VAL A 310 5.91 -16.82 -26.03
N TRP A 311 4.90 -17.56 -26.50
CA TRP A 311 3.48 -17.22 -26.36
C TRP A 311 2.77 -18.30 -25.57
N THR A 312 2.10 -17.91 -24.49
CA THR A 312 1.25 -18.81 -23.71
C THR A 312 -0.20 -18.54 -24.04
N GLU A 313 -0.91 -19.56 -24.53
CA GLU A 313 -2.35 -19.49 -24.74
C GLU A 313 -3.08 -19.48 -23.40
N VAL A 314 -3.75 -18.36 -23.09
CA VAL A 314 -4.51 -18.17 -21.84
C VAL A 314 -6.01 -18.27 -22.06
N ILE A 315 -6.49 -17.97 -23.28
CA ILE A 315 -7.87 -18.16 -23.71
C ILE A 315 -7.88 -19.00 -24.99
N THR A 316 -8.70 -20.05 -25.00
CA THR A 316 -8.99 -20.90 -26.14
C THR A 316 -10.49 -20.84 -26.44
N ASN A 317 -10.88 -20.45 -27.65
CA ASN A 317 -12.27 -20.39 -28.08
C ASN A 317 -13.18 -19.55 -27.15
N GLY A 318 -12.67 -18.43 -26.64
CA GLY A 318 -13.36 -17.51 -25.73
C GLY A 318 -13.47 -17.99 -24.28
N SER A 319 -12.84 -19.09 -23.91
CA SER A 319 -12.81 -19.63 -22.54
C SER A 319 -11.39 -19.78 -22.01
N PRO A 320 -11.15 -19.76 -20.69
CA PRO A 320 -9.83 -20.01 -20.11
C PRO A 320 -9.23 -21.34 -20.60
N SER A 321 -7.95 -21.32 -20.98
CA SER A 321 -7.22 -22.51 -21.42
C SER A 321 -6.80 -23.39 -20.22
N GLY A 322 -6.09 -24.48 -20.47
CA GLY A 322 -5.45 -25.28 -19.42
C GLY A 322 -4.32 -24.56 -18.66
N THR A 323 -3.80 -23.46 -19.22
CA THR A 323 -2.79 -22.58 -18.62
C THR A 323 -3.28 -21.12 -18.69
N PRO A 324 -4.26 -20.75 -17.85
CA PRO A 324 -5.03 -19.51 -18.04
C PRO A 324 -4.29 -18.24 -17.61
N GLU A 325 -3.02 -18.34 -17.19
CA GLU A 325 -2.23 -17.22 -16.69
C GLU A 325 -0.72 -17.42 -16.95
N VAL A 326 0.01 -16.30 -17.03
CA VAL A 326 1.48 -16.27 -17.14
C VAL A 326 2.04 -15.57 -15.91
N THR A 327 3.02 -16.17 -15.23
CA THR A 327 3.69 -15.53 -14.08
C THR A 327 4.99 -14.87 -14.52
N THR A 328 5.21 -13.62 -14.13
CA THR A 328 6.42 -12.87 -14.47
C THR A 328 7.62 -13.28 -13.60
N ALA A 329 8.81 -12.88 -14.03
CA ALA A 329 9.95 -12.77 -13.12
C ALA A 329 9.67 -11.70 -12.03
N SER A 330 10.50 -11.67 -10.99
CA SER A 330 10.37 -10.67 -9.92
C SER A 330 10.61 -9.25 -10.47
N VAL A 331 9.70 -8.34 -10.15
CA VAL A 331 9.70 -6.93 -10.52
C VAL A 331 9.95 -6.11 -9.27
N ALA A 332 11.01 -5.31 -9.26
CA ALA A 332 11.36 -4.47 -8.12
C ALA A 332 10.27 -3.40 -7.85
N SER A 333 10.18 -2.94 -6.60
CA SER A 333 9.33 -1.81 -6.20
C SER A 333 9.57 -0.60 -7.11
N GLY A 334 8.49 -0.02 -7.64
CA GLY A 334 8.50 1.12 -8.55
C GLY A 334 8.90 0.83 -9.99
N ALA A 335 9.30 -0.42 -10.31
CA ALA A 335 9.71 -0.78 -11.66
C ALA A 335 8.52 -1.16 -12.55
N ASN A 336 8.71 -0.93 -13.85
CA ASN A 336 7.76 -1.32 -14.90
C ASN A 336 8.19 -2.66 -15.52
N SER A 337 7.22 -3.41 -16.05
CA SER A 337 7.45 -4.58 -16.87
C SER A 337 6.53 -4.58 -18.08
N ASN A 338 7.10 -4.91 -19.24
CA ASN A 338 6.38 -4.92 -20.51
C ASN A 338 5.95 -6.33 -20.86
N TYR A 339 4.77 -6.46 -21.46
CA TYR A 339 4.28 -7.72 -21.98
C TYR A 339 3.52 -7.47 -23.28
N LYS A 340 3.36 -8.53 -24.08
CA LYS A 340 2.60 -8.50 -25.32
C LYS A 340 1.38 -9.39 -25.19
N VAL A 341 0.31 -8.98 -25.83
CA VAL A 341 -0.93 -9.75 -25.95
C VAL A 341 -1.23 -9.95 -27.41
N ARG A 342 -1.54 -11.19 -27.79
CA ARG A 342 -1.90 -11.54 -29.15
C ARG A 342 -3.32 -12.06 -29.13
N ILE A 343 -4.19 -11.38 -29.84
CA ILE A 343 -5.62 -11.68 -29.90
C ILE A 343 -5.97 -12.10 -31.32
N THR A 344 -6.57 -13.27 -31.47
CA THR A 344 -7.12 -13.75 -32.73
C THR A 344 -8.64 -13.82 -32.60
N LEU A 345 -9.35 -12.97 -33.33
CA LEU A 345 -10.82 -13.01 -33.37
C LEU A 345 -11.30 -14.25 -34.15
N PRO A 346 -12.49 -14.80 -33.84
CA PRO A 346 -13.03 -15.95 -34.57
C PRO A 346 -13.37 -15.62 -36.03
N GLY A 347 -13.29 -16.63 -36.89
CA GLY A 347 -13.81 -16.61 -38.26
C GLY A 347 -15.21 -15.98 -38.36
N GLY A 348 -15.38 -14.92 -39.17
CA GLY A 348 -16.67 -14.27 -39.39
C GLY A 348 -17.05 -13.21 -38.35
N ALA A 349 -16.08 -12.64 -37.62
CA ALA A 349 -16.34 -11.49 -36.76
C ALA A 349 -17.06 -10.37 -37.54
N THR A 350 -18.09 -9.79 -36.93
CA THR A 350 -18.95 -8.78 -37.54
C THR A 350 -18.12 -7.55 -37.89
N ALA A 351 -18.29 -7.02 -39.10
CA ALA A 351 -17.66 -5.76 -39.53
C ALA A 351 -18.16 -4.59 -38.68
N LEU A 352 -17.39 -3.50 -38.62
CA LEU A 352 -17.76 -2.28 -37.90
C LEU A 352 -18.19 -2.58 -36.45
N THR A 353 -17.42 -3.41 -35.76
CA THR A 353 -17.71 -3.86 -34.39
C THR A 353 -16.44 -3.80 -33.54
N ALA A 354 -16.60 -3.43 -32.27
CA ALA A 354 -15.55 -3.45 -31.26
C ALA A 354 -15.53 -4.80 -30.53
N TYR A 355 -14.33 -5.36 -30.38
CA TYR A 355 -14.08 -6.59 -29.63
C TYR A 355 -13.05 -6.30 -28.54
N GLU A 356 -13.48 -6.37 -27.29
CA GLU A 356 -12.66 -6.05 -26.12
C GLU A 356 -12.05 -7.31 -25.52
N THR A 357 -10.77 -7.23 -25.15
CA THR A 357 -10.10 -8.20 -24.29
C THR A 357 -9.54 -7.47 -23.08
N ILE A 358 -10.00 -7.86 -21.88
CA ILE A 358 -9.60 -7.24 -20.61
C ILE A 358 -8.46 -8.07 -20.01
N ILE A 359 -7.28 -7.47 -19.92
CA ILE A 359 -6.08 -8.10 -19.37
C ILE A 359 -5.88 -7.63 -17.95
N GLN A 360 -5.75 -8.57 -17.02
CA GLN A 360 -5.59 -8.33 -15.61
C GLN A 360 -4.18 -8.70 -15.16
N ALA A 361 -3.52 -7.76 -14.49
CA ALA A 361 -2.33 -8.02 -13.68
C ALA A 361 -2.77 -8.26 -12.22
N VAL A 362 -2.23 -9.31 -11.60
CA VAL A 362 -2.53 -9.71 -10.21
C VAL A 362 -1.21 -9.86 -9.45
N SER A 363 -1.09 -9.19 -8.31
CA SER A 363 0.04 -9.40 -7.40
C SER A 363 0.03 -10.82 -6.86
N VAL A 364 1.19 -11.47 -6.82
CA VAL A 364 1.34 -12.79 -6.17
C VAL A 364 1.44 -12.64 -4.66
N SER A 365 2.09 -11.57 -4.17
CA SER A 365 2.22 -11.31 -2.74
C SER A 365 0.91 -10.90 -2.04
N ASP A 366 -0.01 -10.26 -2.77
CA ASP A 366 -1.39 -10.01 -2.33
C ASP A 366 -2.36 -10.13 -3.53
N PRO A 367 -3.02 -11.29 -3.70
CA PRO A 367 -3.94 -11.53 -4.82
C PRO A 367 -5.20 -10.64 -4.84
N THR A 368 -5.46 -9.86 -3.79
CA THR A 368 -6.53 -8.86 -3.79
C THR A 368 -6.16 -7.61 -4.60
N GLN A 369 -4.86 -7.39 -4.80
CA GLN A 369 -4.32 -6.27 -5.56
C GLN A 369 -4.26 -6.65 -7.04
N THR A 370 -5.18 -6.07 -7.81
CA THR A 370 -5.31 -6.32 -9.24
C THR A 370 -5.54 -5.02 -10.00
N ASN A 371 -5.14 -5.01 -11.26
CA ASN A 371 -5.41 -3.90 -12.17
C ASN A 371 -5.64 -4.38 -13.61
N ASN A 372 -6.57 -3.75 -14.32
CA ASN A 372 -7.03 -4.18 -15.64
C ASN A 372 -6.69 -3.14 -16.72
N THR A 373 -6.28 -3.60 -17.90
CA THR A 373 -6.21 -2.80 -19.14
C THR A 373 -7.05 -3.45 -20.25
N ILE A 374 -7.59 -2.65 -21.18
CA ILE A 374 -8.46 -3.12 -22.26
C ILE A 374 -7.74 -3.06 -23.61
N ASP A 375 -7.48 -4.23 -24.20
CA ASP A 375 -7.05 -4.36 -25.59
C ASP A 375 -8.29 -4.49 -26.49
N ARG A 376 -8.54 -3.47 -27.33
CA ARG A 376 -9.76 -3.38 -28.15
C ARG A 376 -9.46 -3.43 -29.65
N ILE A 377 -10.05 -4.39 -30.34
CA ILE A 377 -9.97 -4.53 -31.80
C ILE A 377 -11.26 -4.01 -32.45
N TYR A 378 -11.12 -3.15 -33.45
CA TYR A 378 -12.21 -2.72 -34.33
C TYR A 378 -12.07 -3.37 -35.71
N THR A 379 -13.10 -4.08 -36.17
CA THR A 379 -13.19 -4.70 -37.50
C THR A 379 -13.63 -3.68 -38.58
N GLY A 380 -12.84 -2.60 -38.69
CA GLY A 380 -13.26 -1.34 -39.31
C GLY A 380 -13.98 -0.46 -38.31
N TYR A 381 -13.89 0.86 -38.50
CA TYR A 381 -14.40 1.83 -37.52
C TYR A 381 -15.02 3.10 -38.12
N LEU A 382 -14.98 3.28 -39.45
CA LEU A 382 -15.71 4.35 -40.13
C LEU A 382 -16.92 3.74 -40.84
N ARG A 383 -18.12 4.08 -40.36
CA ARG A 383 -19.38 3.62 -40.95
C ARG A 383 -19.94 4.72 -41.85
N LEU A 384 -20.47 4.30 -43.00
CA LEU A 384 -21.21 5.17 -43.92
C LEU A 384 -22.59 4.56 -44.17
N VAL A 385 -23.63 5.40 -44.10
CA VAL A 385 -25.01 5.04 -44.44
C VAL A 385 -25.52 6.05 -45.45
N LYS A 386 -25.84 5.58 -46.65
CA LYS A 386 -26.40 6.41 -47.71
C LYS A 386 -27.91 6.24 -47.78
N THR A 387 -28.63 7.36 -47.82
CA THR A 387 -30.07 7.41 -48.09
C THR A 387 -30.35 8.30 -49.28
N ALA A 388 -31.51 8.11 -49.91
CA ALA A 388 -32.01 8.93 -51.00
C ALA A 388 -33.48 9.28 -50.76
N THR A 389 -33.86 10.52 -51.02
CA THR A 389 -35.27 10.97 -50.96
C THR A 389 -35.64 11.67 -52.26
N VAL A 390 -36.76 11.27 -52.86
CA VAL A 390 -37.29 11.89 -54.09
C VAL A 390 -38.37 12.91 -53.72
N THR A 391 -38.27 14.11 -54.29
CA THR A 391 -39.29 15.15 -54.21
C THR A 391 -39.79 15.48 -55.62
N ASN A 392 -41.06 15.20 -55.88
CA ASN A 392 -41.70 15.43 -57.17
C ASN A 392 -42.67 16.61 -57.09
N ALA A 393 -42.32 17.70 -57.78
CA ALA A 393 -43.16 18.89 -57.94
C ALA A 393 -43.60 19.13 -59.41
N THR A 394 -43.48 18.11 -60.27
CA THR A 394 -43.70 18.24 -61.72
C THR A 394 -45.18 18.27 -62.11
N GLY A 395 -46.08 17.86 -61.20
CA GLY A 395 -47.50 17.67 -61.49
C GLY A 395 -47.83 16.34 -62.19
N VAL A 396 -46.83 15.49 -62.48
CA VAL A 396 -46.99 14.16 -63.07
C VAL A 396 -46.61 13.10 -62.04
N GLY A 397 -47.51 12.16 -61.74
CA GLY A 397 -47.29 11.13 -60.70
C GLY A 397 -47.51 11.64 -59.27
N GLY A 398 -47.14 10.81 -58.29
CA GLY A 398 -47.18 11.09 -56.86
C GLY A 398 -45.97 11.91 -56.37
N ALA A 399 -46.07 12.47 -55.16
CA ALA A 399 -45.09 13.40 -54.58
C ALA A 399 -43.68 12.82 -54.36
N THR A 400 -43.54 11.48 -54.35
CA THR A 400 -42.26 10.78 -54.19
C THR A 400 -41.86 10.00 -55.44
N ASP A 401 -42.58 10.16 -56.55
CA ASP A 401 -42.31 9.41 -57.77
C ASP A 401 -41.07 9.95 -58.49
N ALA A 402 -40.19 9.04 -58.91
CA ALA A 402 -38.97 9.35 -59.66
C ALA A 402 -39.30 9.60 -61.15
N VAL A 403 -39.95 10.72 -61.44
CA VAL A 403 -40.32 11.15 -62.80
C VAL A 403 -39.32 12.16 -63.37
N PRO A 404 -39.22 12.31 -64.71
CA PRO A 404 -38.45 13.37 -65.35
C PRO A 404 -38.74 14.74 -64.73
N GLY A 405 -37.70 15.47 -64.29
CA GLY A 405 -37.81 16.76 -63.62
C GLY A 405 -37.91 16.73 -62.08
N ALA A 406 -38.10 15.56 -61.45
CA ALA A 406 -38.09 15.43 -59.99
C ALA A 406 -36.66 15.52 -59.40
N ASP A 407 -36.55 15.96 -58.14
CA ASP A 407 -35.28 16.07 -57.41
C ASP A 407 -35.04 14.85 -56.53
N ILE A 408 -33.79 14.40 -56.47
CA ILE A 408 -33.26 13.35 -55.59
C ILE A 408 -32.25 14.02 -54.65
N GLU A 409 -32.49 13.95 -53.35
CA GLU A 409 -31.49 14.30 -52.33
C GLU A 409 -30.78 13.03 -51.86
N TYR A 410 -29.46 13.01 -51.98
CA TYR A 410 -28.60 12.00 -51.37
C TYR A 410 -28.03 12.53 -50.07
N VAL A 411 -28.09 11.69 -49.03
CA VAL A 411 -27.48 11.96 -47.72
C VAL A 411 -26.59 10.79 -47.36
N ILE A 412 -25.31 11.06 -47.15
CA ILE A 412 -24.33 10.11 -46.64
C ILE A 412 -24.07 10.49 -45.19
N ALA A 413 -24.68 9.77 -44.27
CA ALA A 413 -24.30 9.85 -42.86
C ALA A 413 -22.99 9.06 -42.68
N TYR A 414 -22.04 9.65 -41.95
CA TYR A 414 -20.79 9.00 -41.61
C TYR A 414 -20.52 9.12 -40.12
N ASP A 415 -19.99 8.06 -39.51
CA ASP A 415 -19.71 8.02 -38.09
C ASP A 415 -18.46 7.17 -37.78
N ASN A 416 -17.61 7.70 -36.89
CA ASN A 416 -16.53 6.92 -36.29
C ASN A 416 -17.11 6.17 -35.08
N ILE A 417 -17.28 4.85 -35.22
CA ILE A 417 -17.88 4.00 -34.18
C ILE A 417 -16.93 3.72 -33.01
N ALA A 418 -15.66 4.14 -33.09
CA ALA A 418 -14.77 4.04 -31.96
C ALA A 418 -15.30 4.87 -30.79
N ASN A 419 -14.96 4.47 -29.57
CA ASN A 419 -15.40 5.22 -28.40
C ASN A 419 -14.76 6.62 -28.41
N ALA A 420 -15.48 7.60 -27.87
CA ALA A 420 -14.93 8.95 -27.73
C ALA A 420 -13.68 8.95 -26.84
N PRO A 421 -12.62 9.68 -27.22
CA PRO A 421 -11.43 9.84 -26.39
C PRO A 421 -11.78 10.34 -24.99
N THR A 422 -11.41 9.58 -23.97
CA THR A 422 -11.59 9.98 -22.56
C THR A 422 -10.42 9.54 -21.72
N GLY A 423 -10.14 10.25 -20.63
CA GLY A 423 -9.05 9.94 -19.72
C GLY A 423 -7.67 10.34 -20.25
N THR A 424 -6.62 9.66 -19.78
CA THR A 424 -5.21 10.00 -20.08
C THR A 424 -4.37 8.75 -20.32
N GLY A 425 -3.47 8.79 -21.30
CA GLY A 425 -2.54 7.69 -21.58
C GLY A 425 -3.14 6.54 -22.41
N ASN A 426 -4.39 6.65 -22.85
CA ASN A 426 -5.06 5.69 -23.72
C ASN A 426 -4.59 5.83 -25.18
N VAL A 427 -4.81 4.78 -25.98
CA VAL A 427 -4.64 4.83 -27.43
C VAL A 427 -6.00 4.90 -28.10
N ASP A 428 -6.33 6.09 -28.62
CA ASP A 428 -7.56 6.38 -29.34
C ASP A 428 -7.51 5.94 -30.80
N LEU A 429 -8.66 5.99 -31.48
CA LEU A 429 -8.80 5.58 -32.87
C LEU A 429 -9.52 6.65 -33.70
N ASP A 430 -8.82 7.76 -33.92
CA ASP A 430 -9.30 8.85 -34.76
C ASP A 430 -9.15 8.48 -36.24
N ALA A 431 -10.20 8.72 -37.03
CA ALA A 431 -10.12 8.59 -38.48
C ALA A 431 -9.47 9.86 -39.04
N LEU A 432 -8.23 9.73 -39.53
CA LEU A 432 -7.47 10.84 -40.10
C LEU A 432 -7.73 10.95 -41.61
N LEU A 433 -7.72 12.18 -42.14
CA LEU A 433 -7.80 12.45 -43.58
C LEU A 433 -9.02 11.78 -44.26
N VAL A 434 -10.17 11.82 -43.60
CA VAL A 434 -11.42 11.28 -44.13
C VAL A 434 -11.83 12.03 -45.39
N VAL A 435 -11.97 11.27 -46.48
CA VAL A 435 -12.44 11.75 -47.78
C VAL A 435 -13.58 10.84 -48.25
N ILE A 436 -14.76 11.42 -48.51
CA ILE A 436 -15.93 10.72 -49.03
C ILE A 436 -16.06 11.06 -50.52
N THR A 437 -16.01 10.05 -51.38
CA THR A 437 -16.11 10.24 -52.83
C THR A 437 -17.36 9.57 -53.39
N GLU A 438 -18.12 10.36 -54.15
CA GLU A 438 -19.29 9.91 -54.89
C GLU A 438 -19.06 10.20 -56.37
N ASP A 439 -18.76 9.16 -57.14
CA ASP A 439 -18.58 9.24 -58.59
C ASP A 439 -19.77 8.62 -59.29
N GLY A 440 -20.54 9.41 -60.04
CA GLY A 440 -21.83 9.02 -60.56
C GLY A 440 -21.84 8.23 -61.85
N ASP A 441 -20.67 7.97 -62.44
CA ASP A 441 -20.54 7.17 -63.66
C ASP A 441 -19.56 6.00 -63.50
N VAL A 442 -19.20 5.67 -62.25
CA VAL A 442 -18.33 4.54 -61.91
C VAL A 442 -19.15 3.50 -61.16
N SER A 443 -19.19 2.28 -61.71
CA SER A 443 -19.88 1.15 -61.08
C SER A 443 -19.51 1.01 -59.59
N PRO A 444 -20.49 0.86 -58.67
CA PRO A 444 -21.90 0.54 -58.93
C PRO A 444 -22.81 1.75 -59.27
N ASN A 445 -22.28 2.98 -59.26
CA ASN A 445 -23.06 4.17 -59.55
C ASN A 445 -23.26 4.39 -61.05
N ASN A 446 -24.46 4.84 -61.44
CA ASN A 446 -24.81 5.21 -62.82
C ASN A 446 -25.67 6.49 -62.91
N TRP A 447 -25.92 7.15 -61.78
CA TRP A 447 -26.88 8.24 -61.65
C TRP A 447 -26.52 9.49 -62.45
N SER A 448 -25.26 9.67 -62.83
CA SER A 448 -24.80 10.87 -63.56
C SER A 448 -25.33 10.96 -65.00
N THR A 449 -25.59 9.83 -65.64
CA THR A 449 -26.06 9.78 -67.03
C THR A 449 -27.52 10.20 -67.16
N THR A 450 -28.33 9.95 -66.13
CA THR A 450 -29.79 10.16 -66.10
C THR A 450 -30.23 11.34 -65.24
N THR A 451 -29.30 12.01 -64.55
CA THR A 451 -29.59 13.17 -63.71
C THR A 451 -28.68 14.36 -64.00
N ASP A 452 -29.17 15.57 -63.75
CA ASP A 452 -28.42 16.82 -63.76
C ASP A 452 -28.10 17.29 -62.34
N ARG A 453 -27.03 18.09 -62.20
CA ARG A 453 -26.65 18.69 -60.92
C ARG A 453 -27.66 19.76 -60.50
N VAL A 454 -28.05 19.77 -59.22
CA VAL A 454 -28.72 20.92 -58.60
C VAL A 454 -27.69 21.72 -57.81
N ALA A 455 -27.19 22.80 -58.39
CA ALA A 455 -26.07 23.56 -57.82
C ALA A 455 -26.41 24.19 -56.46
N SER A 456 -25.38 24.36 -55.62
CA SER A 456 -25.47 25.01 -54.30
C SER A 456 -26.37 24.29 -53.30
N THR A 457 -26.51 22.97 -53.49
CA THR A 457 -27.22 22.08 -52.55
C THR A 457 -26.26 21.15 -51.81
N GLU A 458 -24.98 21.19 -52.19
CA GLU A 458 -23.94 20.40 -51.58
C GLU A 458 -23.56 20.95 -50.20
N SER A 459 -23.53 20.11 -49.18
CA SER A 459 -23.17 20.53 -47.82
C SER A 459 -22.62 19.38 -46.99
N ASP A 460 -21.67 19.69 -46.12
CA ASP A 460 -21.22 18.78 -45.06
C ASP A 460 -21.49 19.40 -43.68
N SER A 461 -22.04 18.61 -42.76
CA SER A 461 -22.45 19.12 -41.44
C SER A 461 -21.27 19.45 -40.51
N ARG A 462 -20.04 19.04 -40.86
CA ARG A 462 -18.82 19.29 -40.10
C ARG A 462 -17.93 20.34 -40.78
N GLY A 463 -18.39 20.95 -41.86
CA GLY A 463 -17.63 21.94 -42.61
C GLY A 463 -16.56 21.34 -43.53
N GLY A 464 -16.73 20.07 -43.93
CA GLY A 464 -15.91 19.45 -44.97
C GLY A 464 -15.86 20.27 -46.27
N THR A 465 -14.71 20.23 -46.94
CA THR A 465 -14.52 20.93 -48.22
C THR A 465 -14.99 20.04 -49.36
N ILE A 466 -16.06 20.47 -50.05
CA ILE A 466 -16.66 19.71 -51.14
C ILE A 466 -16.14 20.23 -52.49
N THR A 467 -15.47 19.36 -53.23
CA THR A 467 -15.02 19.62 -54.61
C THR A 467 -15.90 18.87 -55.60
N ILE A 468 -16.30 19.57 -56.67
CA ILE A 468 -17.15 19.03 -57.73
C ILE A 468 -16.35 19.02 -59.03
N SER A 469 -16.28 17.87 -59.69
CA SER A 469 -15.56 17.72 -60.94
C SER A 469 -16.31 16.83 -61.93
N ASN A 470 -15.71 16.61 -63.10
CA ASN A 470 -16.17 15.58 -64.01
C ASN A 470 -16.03 14.21 -63.33
N SER A 471 -16.94 13.28 -63.66
CA SER A 471 -16.80 11.86 -63.30
C SER A 471 -15.51 11.28 -63.88
N THR A 472 -15.07 10.15 -63.34
CA THR A 472 -13.94 9.41 -63.94
C THR A 472 -14.26 8.97 -65.38
N GLY A 473 -15.54 8.77 -65.71
CA GLY A 473 -16.04 8.53 -67.09
C GLY A 473 -16.15 9.77 -67.97
N GLY A 474 -15.86 10.97 -67.45
CA GLY A 474 -15.85 12.23 -68.21
C GLY A 474 -17.17 13.00 -68.23
N VAL A 475 -18.22 12.53 -67.52
CA VAL A 475 -19.50 13.24 -67.40
C VAL A 475 -19.31 14.47 -66.52
N ALA A 476 -19.67 15.65 -67.04
CA ALA A 476 -19.48 16.91 -66.33
C ALA A 476 -20.22 16.96 -64.98
N ASN A 477 -19.62 17.60 -63.97
CA ASN A 477 -20.24 17.85 -62.66
C ASN A 477 -20.88 16.61 -62.00
N SER A 478 -20.17 15.49 -62.05
CA SER A 478 -20.71 14.17 -61.69
C SER A 478 -19.82 13.37 -60.74
N LYS A 479 -18.77 14.01 -60.20
CA LYS A 479 -18.00 13.51 -59.08
C LYS A 479 -18.00 14.54 -57.96
N TYR A 480 -18.38 14.09 -56.77
CA TYR A 480 -18.30 14.87 -55.55
C TYR A 480 -17.23 14.26 -54.65
N VAL A 481 -16.34 15.10 -54.14
CA VAL A 481 -15.30 14.71 -53.19
C VAL A 481 -15.43 15.61 -51.97
N ASP A 482 -15.89 15.06 -50.86
CA ASP A 482 -15.99 15.74 -49.58
C ASP A 482 -14.76 15.42 -48.72
N THR A 483 -13.98 16.44 -48.39
CA THR A 483 -12.79 16.34 -47.54
C THR A 483 -13.14 16.79 -46.13
N VAL A 484 -13.43 15.82 -45.27
CA VAL A 484 -13.88 16.04 -43.87
C VAL A 484 -12.69 16.31 -42.94
N GLY A 485 -11.53 15.73 -43.22
CA GLY A 485 -10.34 15.86 -42.37
C GLY A 485 -10.32 14.83 -41.24
N THR A 486 -10.15 15.25 -39.99
CA THR A 486 -10.10 14.33 -38.84
C THR A 486 -11.49 14.13 -38.23
N LEU A 487 -11.87 12.87 -38.02
CA LEU A 487 -13.08 12.48 -37.31
C LEU A 487 -12.70 11.63 -36.08
N ALA A 488 -12.74 12.27 -34.92
CA ALA A 488 -12.39 11.59 -33.67
C ALA A 488 -13.40 10.49 -33.31
N GLY A 489 -13.01 9.58 -32.42
CA GLY A 489 -13.93 8.55 -31.90
C GLY A 489 -15.26 9.15 -31.41
N GLY A 490 -16.37 8.47 -31.71
CA GLY A 490 -17.73 8.86 -31.31
C GLY A 490 -18.31 10.04 -32.08
N GLN A 491 -17.56 10.63 -33.01
CA GLN A 491 -18.04 11.74 -33.82
C GLN A 491 -18.72 11.28 -35.10
N SER A 492 -19.69 12.07 -35.57
CA SER A 492 -20.45 11.82 -36.79
C SER A 492 -20.70 13.10 -37.58
N GLY A 493 -21.17 12.93 -38.82
CA GLY A 493 -21.60 14.02 -39.71
C GLY A 493 -22.43 13.51 -40.90
N THR A 494 -22.86 14.43 -41.75
CA THR A 494 -23.62 14.13 -42.97
C THR A 494 -23.12 14.94 -44.16
N PHE A 495 -22.79 14.24 -45.25
CA PHE A 495 -22.54 14.83 -46.57
C PHE A 495 -23.80 14.73 -47.44
N ARG A 496 -24.22 15.85 -48.04
CA ARG A 496 -25.46 15.98 -48.81
C ARG A 496 -25.21 16.55 -50.20
N PHE A 497 -26.00 16.12 -51.19
CA PHE A 497 -26.10 16.76 -52.50
C PHE A 497 -27.42 16.40 -53.20
N LYS A 498 -27.91 17.27 -54.10
CA LYS A 498 -29.11 17.00 -54.91
C LYS A 498 -28.81 16.79 -56.39
N ARG A 499 -29.63 15.95 -57.01
CA ARG A 499 -29.65 15.65 -58.44
C ARG A 499 -31.08 15.78 -58.97
N LYS A 500 -31.25 16.25 -60.21
CA LYS A 500 -32.56 16.33 -60.88
C LYS A 500 -32.65 15.31 -61.99
N ILE A 501 -33.73 14.55 -62.08
CA ILE A 501 -33.92 13.58 -63.17
C ILE A 501 -34.09 14.36 -64.49
N LYS A 502 -33.31 13.99 -65.53
CA LYS A 502 -33.35 14.65 -66.84
C LYS A 502 -34.77 14.59 -67.44
N GLN A 503 -35.15 15.65 -68.15
CA GLN A 503 -36.42 15.72 -68.90
C GLN A 503 -36.39 14.92 -70.19
#